data_AF-A0A259SEX2-F1
#
_entry.id   AF-A0A259SEX2-F1
#
_cell.length_a   1.000
_cell.length_b   1.000
_cell.length_c   1.000
_cell.angle_alpha   90.00
_cell.angle_beta   90.00
_cell.angle_gamma   90.00
#
_symmetry.space_group_name_H-M   'P 1'
#
loop_
_entity.id
_entity.type
_entity.pdbx_description
1 polymer ?
#
loop_
_entity_poly.entity_id
_entity_poly.type
_entity_poly.pdbx_seq_one_letter_code
_entity_poly.pdbx_strand_id
1 'polypeptide(L)'
;MTELSAAALRGAVDLSSLRNRPAAPAPDAPAQTPAEGAPIPLVVDVTDATFGQVLELSQTVPVVVDLWAEWCGPCKQLSPVLEKVVTELAGRLVLAKVDVDANPQLAQGFRAQSIP
;
A
#
# COMPACT_ATOMS: atom_id res chain seq x y z
N MET A 1 42.07 11.92 -15.94
CA MET A 1 41.90 12.03 -14.47
C MET A 1 41.77 13.51 -14.16
N THR A 2 40.57 14.06 -14.34
CA THR A 2 40.27 15.44 -13.95
C THR A 2 39.58 15.35 -12.61
N GLU A 3 40.35 15.62 -11.56
CA GLU A 3 39.88 15.72 -10.18
C GLU A 3 38.72 16.72 -10.12
N LEU A 4 37.51 16.24 -9.79
CA LEU A 4 36.41 17.11 -9.42
C LEU A 4 36.80 17.82 -8.12
N SER A 5 37.15 19.10 -8.24
CA SER A 5 37.48 19.96 -7.11
C SER A 5 36.35 19.97 -6.08
N ALA A 6 36.71 19.71 -4.81
CA ALA A 6 35.84 19.79 -3.63
C ALA A 6 35.18 21.17 -3.43
N ALA A 7 35.52 22.18 -4.24
CA ALA A 7 34.85 23.48 -4.28
C ALA A 7 33.43 23.42 -4.87
N ALA A 8 33.11 22.42 -5.70
CA ALA A 8 31.80 22.30 -6.37
C ALA A 8 30.66 21.79 -5.47
N LEU A 9 30.93 21.39 -4.22
CA LEU A 9 29.97 20.75 -3.31
C LEU A 9 29.54 21.62 -2.12
N ARG A 10 30.00 22.87 -2.03
CA ARG A 10 29.54 23.80 -0.98
C ARG A 10 28.11 24.26 -1.30
N GLY A 11 27.14 23.48 -0.84
CA GLY A 11 25.71 23.76 -0.99
C GLY A 11 24.86 22.59 -1.49
N ALA A 12 25.46 21.40 -1.70
CA ALA A 12 24.68 20.22 -2.05
C ALA A 12 23.81 19.79 -0.86
N VAL A 13 22.48 19.88 -1.04
CA VAL A 13 21.50 19.33 -0.10
C VAL A 13 21.23 17.89 -0.49
N ASP A 14 21.49 16.95 0.41
CA ASP A 14 21.19 15.54 0.19
C ASP A 14 19.67 15.30 0.23
N LEU A 15 19.10 14.96 -0.93
CA LEU A 15 17.66 14.66 -1.09
C LEU A 15 17.35 13.17 -0.90
N SER A 16 18.35 12.36 -0.52
CA SER A 16 18.16 10.92 -0.30
C SER A 16 17.17 10.66 0.85
N SER A 17 17.14 11.57 1.83
CA SER A 17 16.15 11.58 2.93
C SER A 17 14.71 11.88 2.49
N LEU A 18 14.51 12.68 1.44
CA LEU A 18 13.18 12.94 0.87
C LEU A 18 12.66 11.75 0.07
N ARG A 19 13.57 11.01 -0.57
CA ARG A 19 13.26 9.82 -1.36
C ARG A 19 12.86 8.61 -0.52
N ASN A 20 13.19 8.63 0.78
CA ASN A 20 12.87 7.59 1.75
C ASN A 20 12.02 8.12 2.91
N ARG A 21 11.34 9.26 2.73
CA ARG A 21 10.44 9.79 3.75
C ARG A 21 9.18 8.91 3.76
N PRO A 22 8.85 8.23 4.86
CA PRO A 22 7.55 7.59 4.97
C PRO A 22 6.49 8.66 4.75
N ALA A 23 5.50 8.39 3.90
CA ALA A 23 4.31 9.22 3.83
C ALA A 23 3.77 9.38 5.26
N ALA A 24 3.52 10.62 5.67
CA ALA A 24 2.82 10.83 6.93
C ALA A 24 1.50 10.05 6.84
N PRO A 25 1.13 9.25 7.85
CA PRO A 25 -0.13 8.55 7.83
C PRO A 25 -1.23 9.58 7.58
N ALA A 26 -2.10 9.31 6.61
CA ALA A 26 -3.24 10.17 6.34
C ALA A 26 -3.99 10.40 7.67
N PRO A 27 -4.36 11.65 8.00
CA PRO A 27 -4.92 12.00 9.31
C PRO A 27 -6.28 11.36 9.64
N ASP A 28 -6.80 10.48 8.78
CA ASP A 28 -8.10 9.83 8.93
C ASP A 28 -8.05 8.29 8.87
N ALA A 29 -6.88 7.65 8.96
CA ALA A 29 -6.80 6.19 9.08
C ALA A 29 -6.88 5.78 10.57
N PRO A 30 -8.04 5.32 11.09
CA PRO A 30 -8.11 4.82 12.45
C PRO A 30 -7.20 3.60 12.59
N ALA A 31 -6.24 3.68 13.51
CA ALA A 31 -5.51 2.52 14.00
C ALA A 31 -6.50 1.61 14.74
N GLN A 32 -7.12 0.68 14.01
CA GLN A 32 -8.05 -0.29 14.58
C GLN A 32 -7.23 -1.46 15.13
N THR A 33 -7.02 -1.47 16.44
CA THR A 33 -6.70 -2.68 17.18
C THR A 33 -7.89 -3.65 17.00
N PRO A 34 -7.73 -4.83 16.39
CA PRO A 34 -8.86 -5.74 16.23
C PRO A 34 -9.34 -6.21 17.61
N ALA A 35 -10.59 -5.90 17.94
CA ALA A 35 -11.29 -6.52 19.05
C ALA A 35 -11.61 -7.97 18.68
N GLU A 36 -11.21 -8.91 19.53
CA GLU A 36 -11.41 -10.34 19.37
C GLU A 36 -12.91 -10.65 19.18
N GLY A 37 -13.30 -11.14 17.99
CA GLY A 37 -14.66 -11.55 17.66
C GLY A 37 -15.48 -10.61 16.75
N ALA A 38 -14.91 -9.51 16.24
CA ALA A 38 -15.59 -8.69 15.23
C ALA A 38 -15.59 -9.36 13.84
N PRO A 39 -16.64 -9.18 13.01
CA PRO A 39 -16.63 -9.64 11.62
C PRO A 39 -15.41 -9.07 10.89
N ILE A 40 -14.68 -9.92 10.17
CA ILE A 40 -13.53 -9.50 9.36
C ILE A 40 -14.05 -8.45 8.35
N PRO A 41 -13.48 -7.23 8.33
CA PRO A 41 -13.90 -6.22 7.37
C PRO A 41 -13.69 -6.75 5.94
N LEU A 42 -14.69 -6.57 5.08
CA LEU A 42 -14.65 -7.06 3.70
C LEU A 42 -13.64 -6.29 2.84
N VAL A 43 -13.30 -5.06 3.25
CA VAL A 43 -12.27 -4.22 2.66
C VAL A 43 -11.28 -3.89 3.77
N VAL A 44 -10.01 -4.18 3.54
CA VAL A 44 -8.93 -3.98 4.52
C VAL A 44 -7.77 -3.24 3.90
N ASP A 45 -7.27 -2.22 4.59
CA ASP A 45 -5.98 -1.62 4.25
C ASP A 45 -4.86 -2.49 4.82
N VAL A 46 -3.88 -2.78 3.98
CA VAL A 46 -2.84 -3.77 4.27
C VAL A 46 -1.48 -3.14 4.11
N THR A 47 -0.60 -3.49 5.03
CA THR A 47 0.76 -2.98 5.09
C THR A 47 1.77 -4.10 4.94
N ASP A 48 3.02 -3.75 4.67
CA ASP A 48 4.15 -4.69 4.68
C ASP A 48 4.15 -5.57 5.96
N ALA A 49 3.80 -4.98 7.12
CA ALA A 49 3.80 -5.67 8.41
C ALA A 49 2.57 -6.58 8.63
N THR A 50 1.42 -6.26 8.02
CA THR A 50 0.15 -6.99 8.26
C THR A 50 -0.21 -7.99 7.18
N PHE A 51 0.52 -7.99 6.06
CA PHE A 51 0.20 -8.85 4.90
C PHE A 51 0.23 -10.36 5.21
N GLY A 52 0.99 -10.80 6.23
CA GLY A 52 0.94 -12.19 6.69
C GLY A 52 -0.47 -12.66 7.06
N GLN A 53 -1.30 -11.77 7.62
CA GLN A 53 -2.69 -12.07 7.98
C GLN A 53 -3.56 -12.27 6.73
N VAL A 54 -3.28 -11.52 5.65
CA VAL A 54 -3.96 -11.68 4.36
C VAL A 54 -3.61 -13.01 3.70
N LEU A 55 -2.35 -13.44 3.82
CA LEU A 55 -1.91 -14.75 3.34
C LEU A 55 -2.55 -15.91 4.11
N GLU A 56 -2.79 -15.75 5.41
CA GLU A 56 -3.52 -16.75 6.18
C GLU A 56 -5.01 -16.77 5.80
N LEU A 57 -5.63 -15.59 5.69
CA LEU A 57 -7.02 -15.44 5.27
C LEU A 57 -7.28 -16.03 3.87
N SER A 58 -6.33 -15.88 2.93
CA SER A 58 -6.47 -16.35 1.55
C SER A 58 -6.58 -17.87 1.41
N GLN A 59 -6.22 -18.62 2.46
CA GLN A 59 -6.40 -20.07 2.50
C GLN A 59 -7.86 -20.47 2.68
N THR A 60 -8.71 -19.55 3.17
CA THR A 60 -10.12 -19.80 3.47
C THR A 60 -11.08 -19.05 2.56
N VAL A 61 -10.75 -17.81 2.20
CA VAL A 61 -11.58 -16.95 1.34
C VAL A 61 -10.72 -16.30 0.25
N PRO A 62 -11.21 -16.18 -0.99
CA PRO A 62 -10.47 -15.45 -2.02
C PRO A 62 -10.19 -14.00 -1.61
N VAL A 63 -8.96 -13.56 -1.79
CA VAL A 63 -8.53 -12.17 -1.52
C VAL A 63 -8.09 -11.53 -2.84
N VAL A 64 -8.71 -10.40 -3.19
CA VAL A 64 -8.27 -9.53 -4.27
C VAL A 64 -7.34 -8.48 -3.67
N VAL A 65 -6.13 -8.34 -4.23
CA VAL A 65 -5.17 -7.33 -3.80
C VAL A 65 -5.22 -6.16 -4.78
N ASP A 66 -5.58 -4.97 -4.29
CA ASP A 66 -5.60 -3.71 -5.03
C ASP A 66 -4.33 -2.93 -4.71
N LEU A 67 -3.35 -2.97 -5.63
CA LEU A 67 -2.13 -2.19 -5.54
C LEU A 67 -2.42 -0.79 -6.09
N TRP A 68 -2.36 0.23 -5.25
CA TRP A 68 -2.75 1.59 -5.63
C TRP A 68 -1.76 2.64 -5.12
N ALA A 69 -1.91 3.87 -5.58
CA ALA A 69 -1.20 5.04 -5.06
C ALA A 69 -2.00 6.32 -5.34
N GLU A 70 -1.71 7.41 -4.61
CA GLU A 70 -2.44 8.68 -4.75
C GLU A 70 -2.29 9.36 -6.12
N TRP A 71 -1.15 9.15 -6.77
CA TRP A 71 -0.88 9.69 -8.10
C TRP A 71 -1.53 8.85 -9.23
N CYS A 72 -2.06 7.67 -8.90
CA CYS A 72 -2.65 6.76 -9.86
C CYS A 72 -4.08 7.16 -10.22
N GLY A 73 -4.25 7.86 -11.35
CA GLY A 73 -5.56 8.24 -11.89
C GLY A 73 -6.52 7.06 -12.14
N PRO A 74 -6.10 5.97 -12.81
CA PRO A 74 -6.95 4.79 -13.01
C PRO A 74 -7.41 4.12 -11.71
N CYS A 75 -6.55 4.06 -10.69
CA CYS A 75 -6.88 3.48 -9.39
C CYS A 75 -8.08 4.18 -8.74
N LYS A 76 -8.15 5.51 -8.81
CA LYS A 76 -9.26 6.31 -8.28
C LYS A 76 -10.62 5.97 -8.88
N GLN A 77 -10.66 5.38 -10.08
CA GLN A 77 -11.89 4.87 -10.70
C GLN A 77 -12.16 3.41 -10.34
N LEU A 78 -11.12 2.58 -10.28
CA LEU A 78 -11.25 1.14 -10.08
C LEU A 78 -11.53 0.78 -8.61
N SER A 79 -10.81 1.34 -7.64
CA SER A 79 -10.93 0.97 -6.23
C SER A 79 -12.36 1.10 -5.69
N PRO A 80 -13.11 2.20 -5.95
CA PRO A 80 -14.50 2.30 -5.50
C PRO A 80 -15.44 1.25 -6.12
N VAL A 81 -15.16 0.81 -7.35
CA VAL A 81 -15.92 -0.27 -7.99
C VAL A 81 -15.63 -1.60 -7.32
N LEU A 82 -14.36 -1.90 -7.01
CA LEU A 82 -13.98 -3.12 -6.29
C LEU A 82 -14.64 -3.15 -4.90
N GLU A 83 -14.57 -2.06 -4.14
CA GLU A 83 -15.20 -1.96 -2.81
C GLU A 83 -16.71 -2.24 -2.85
N LYS A 84 -17.40 -1.67 -3.84
CA LYS A 84 -18.83 -1.91 -4.05
C LYS A 84 -19.11 -3.37 -4.34
N VAL A 85 -18.39 -3.99 -5.28
CA VAL A 85 -18.58 -5.40 -5.67
C VAL A 85 -18.32 -6.32 -4.49
N VAL A 86 -17.26 -6.09 -3.73
CA VAL A 86 -16.89 -6.88 -2.54
C VAL A 86 -18.00 -6.81 -1.49
N THR A 87 -18.55 -5.63 -1.27
CA THR A 87 -19.68 -5.42 -0.36
C THR A 87 -20.94 -6.17 -0.81
N GLU A 88 -21.28 -6.10 -2.11
CA GLU A 88 -22.41 -6.83 -2.69
C GLU A 88 -22.24 -8.36 -2.63
N LEU A 89 -21.00 -8.84 -2.66
CA LEU A 89 -20.66 -10.26 -2.55
C LEU A 89 -20.64 -10.76 -1.10
N ALA A 90 -20.81 -9.89 -0.10
CA ALA A 90 -21.12 -10.22 1.28
C ALA A 90 -20.23 -11.33 1.89
N GLY A 91 -18.91 -11.18 1.78
CA GLY A 91 -17.95 -12.12 2.37
C GLY A 91 -17.56 -13.30 1.50
N ARG A 92 -18.05 -13.39 0.26
CA ARG A 92 -17.54 -14.38 -0.71
C ARG A 92 -16.12 -14.10 -1.19
N LEU A 93 -15.66 -12.86 -1.05
CA LEU A 93 -14.28 -12.45 -1.25
C LEU A 93 -13.97 -11.23 -0.37
N VAL A 94 -12.68 -10.97 -0.16
CA VAL A 94 -12.17 -9.82 0.59
C VAL A 94 -11.27 -8.98 -0.33
N LEU A 95 -11.30 -7.66 -0.15
CA LEU A 95 -10.41 -6.72 -0.83
C LEU A 95 -9.31 -6.26 0.11
N ALA A 96 -8.06 -6.50 -0.26
CA ALA A 96 -6.87 -6.02 0.42
C ALA A 96 -6.27 -4.85 -0.37
N LYS A 97 -6.38 -3.64 0.17
CA LYS A 97 -5.85 -2.43 -0.46
C LYS A 97 -4.43 -2.18 0.03
N VAL A 98 -3.49 -2.00 -0.90
CA VAL A 98 -2.08 -1.75 -0.58
C VAL A 98 -1.64 -0.48 -1.31
N ASP A 99 -1.34 0.56 -0.53
CA ASP A 99 -0.64 1.73 -1.04
C ASP A 99 0.83 1.36 -1.31
N VAL A 100 1.25 1.35 -2.58
CA VAL A 100 2.59 0.92 -2.98
C VAL A 100 3.69 1.92 -2.62
N ASP A 101 3.35 3.20 -2.42
CA ASP A 101 4.31 4.22 -1.98
C ASP A 101 4.65 4.01 -0.49
N ALA A 102 3.66 3.62 0.30
CA ALA A 102 3.84 3.31 1.72
C ALA A 102 4.39 1.90 1.99
N ASN A 103 4.18 0.95 1.06
CA ASN A 103 4.48 -0.47 1.23
C ASN A 103 5.36 -1.04 0.10
N PRO A 104 6.62 -0.56 -0.02
CA PRO A 104 7.50 -0.93 -1.13
C PRO A 104 7.92 -2.40 -1.11
N GLN A 105 7.91 -3.08 0.05
CA GLN A 105 8.27 -4.49 0.10
C GLN A 105 7.19 -5.34 -0.56
N LEU A 106 5.91 -5.04 -0.33
CA LEU A 106 4.80 -5.70 -1.01
C LEU A 106 4.82 -5.43 -2.51
N ALA A 107 5.03 -4.18 -2.94
CA ALA A 107 5.15 -3.88 -4.38
C ALA A 107 6.25 -4.71 -5.06
N GLN A 108 7.42 -4.84 -4.41
CA GLN A 108 8.52 -5.68 -4.87
C GLN A 108 8.19 -7.18 -4.80
N GLY A 109 7.55 -7.64 -3.72
CA GLY A 109 7.15 -9.03 -3.51
C GLY A 109 6.18 -9.53 -4.59
N PHE A 110 5.20 -8.69 -4.94
CA PHE A 110 4.30 -8.91 -6.07
C PHE A 110 4.95 -8.69 -7.44
N ARG A 111 6.18 -8.14 -7.47
CA ARG A 111 6.92 -7.77 -8.68
C ARG A 111 6.11 -6.84 -9.59
N ALA A 112 5.32 -5.96 -9.00
CA ALA A 112 4.46 -5.03 -9.71
C ALA A 112 5.30 -4.12 -10.62
N GLN A 113 5.01 -4.14 -11.92
CA GLN A 113 5.67 -3.28 -12.93
C GLN A 113 4.88 -2.00 -13.21
N SER A 114 3.59 -2.01 -12.84
CA SER A 114 2.64 -0.91 -12.99
C SER A 114 1.52 -1.10 -11.97
N ILE A 115 0.71 -0.05 -11.80
CA ILE A 115 -0.54 -0.06 -11.02
C ILE A 115 -1.67 0.62 -11.80
N PRO A 116 -2.94 0.35 -11.47
CA PRO A 116 -3.36 -0.79 -10.65
C PRO A 116 -3.00 -2.11 -11.33
#